data_AF-A0A705V9Q8-F1
#
_entry.id   AF-A0A705V9Q8-F1
#
_cell.length_a   1.000
_cell.length_b   1.000
_cell.length_c   1.000
_cell.angle_alpha   90.00
_cell.angle_beta   90.00
_cell.angle_gamma   90.00
#
_symmetry.space_group_name_H-M   'P 1'
#
loop_
_entity.id
_entity.type
_entity.pdbx_description
1 polymer ?
#
loop_
_entity_poly.entity_id
_entity_poly.type
_entity_poly.pdbx_seq_one_letter_code
_entity_poly.pdbx_strand_id
1 'polypeptide(L)'
;ILPITTGDYVIPVTKGSGAVGKALDIRPPAQPLALVSGARTQFSGDTATLLVENGRSSTLWPQVVSVIQAKNYPIEKRDDASQTLTTDWVNWNRLDEDEQYRGRYQISVKPQGYQQAVTVKLVNLEQAGKPVADAASLQRYSTEMMNVISAGLDKTATDAANAAQNRSAATMDVQSAADDTGLPMLVVRGPFNLVWQRLPAALEKVGMKVTDSTRSQGSMAVTYKPLSDSDWRDLGASDPGLASGDYKLQVGDLDNRSSLQFIDPKGHTLTQSQNDALVAVFQAAFNK
;
A
#
# COMPACT_ATOMS: atom_id res chain seq x y z
N ILE A 1 -39.63 55.43 -13.74
CA ILE A 1 -39.04 54.18 -14.28
C ILE A 1 -38.07 53.68 -13.21
N LEU A 2 -38.33 52.52 -12.62
CA LEU A 2 -37.42 51.93 -11.63
C LEU A 2 -36.22 51.30 -12.37
N PRO A 3 -35.01 51.36 -11.82
CA PRO A 3 -33.86 50.69 -12.41
C PRO A 3 -34.11 49.18 -12.46
N ILE A 4 -33.84 48.59 -13.62
CA ILE A 4 -33.79 47.13 -13.79
C ILE A 4 -32.82 46.56 -12.76
N THR A 5 -33.19 45.44 -12.13
CA THR A 5 -32.35 44.72 -11.17
C THR A 5 -31.03 44.31 -11.81
N THR A 6 -29.99 45.12 -11.57
CA THR A 6 -28.60 44.87 -11.93
C THR A 6 -27.80 44.80 -10.63
N GLY A 7 -27.09 43.70 -10.41
CA GLY A 7 -26.28 43.48 -9.20
C GLY A 7 -26.07 42.00 -8.86
N ASP A 8 -25.28 41.74 -7.81
CA ASP A 8 -24.83 40.40 -7.40
C ASP A 8 -25.96 39.49 -6.87
N TYR A 9 -27.15 40.03 -6.63
CA TYR A 9 -28.32 39.31 -6.09
C TYR A 9 -29.29 38.81 -7.17
N VAL A 10 -28.92 38.90 -8.45
CA VAL A 10 -29.70 38.32 -9.55
C VAL A 10 -29.42 36.81 -9.60
N ILE A 11 -30.36 36.02 -9.08
CA ILE A 11 -30.25 34.56 -9.08
C ILE A 11 -30.74 34.02 -10.44
N PRO A 12 -29.87 33.40 -11.27
CA PRO A 12 -30.29 32.81 -12.52
C PRO A 12 -31.20 31.62 -12.25
N VAL A 13 -32.42 31.65 -12.79
CA VAL A 13 -33.33 30.51 -12.73
C VAL A 13 -32.92 29.52 -13.81
N THR A 14 -32.23 28.47 -13.40
CA THR A 14 -32.02 27.27 -14.22
C THR A 14 -33.19 26.31 -14.02
N LYS A 15 -33.75 25.76 -15.10
CA LYS A 15 -34.77 24.69 -15.05
C LYS A 15 -34.09 23.33 -14.82
N GLY A 16 -33.26 23.23 -13.80
CA GLY A 16 -32.62 21.98 -13.40
C GLY A 16 -33.66 21.00 -12.84
N SER A 17 -33.61 19.75 -13.29
CA SER A 17 -34.47 18.65 -12.81
C SER A 17 -33.75 17.74 -11.81
N GLY A 18 -32.70 18.25 -11.15
CA GLY A 18 -31.94 17.49 -10.15
C GLY A 18 -32.74 17.24 -8.87
N ALA A 19 -32.29 16.27 -8.07
CA ALA A 19 -32.88 16.00 -6.77
C ALA A 19 -32.71 17.20 -5.81
N VAL A 20 -33.69 17.41 -4.94
CA VAL A 20 -33.72 18.54 -3.99
C VAL A 20 -34.01 18.07 -2.56
N GLY A 21 -33.53 18.82 -1.57
CA GLY A 21 -33.74 18.51 -0.16
C GLY A 21 -33.16 17.14 0.22
N LYS A 22 -33.93 16.34 0.96
CA LYS A 22 -33.50 15.00 1.42
C LYS A 22 -33.31 13.97 0.29
N ALA A 23 -33.83 14.22 -0.90
CA ALA A 23 -33.64 13.34 -2.04
C ALA A 23 -32.25 13.52 -2.69
N LEU A 24 -31.53 14.61 -2.37
CA LEU A 24 -30.19 14.86 -2.87
C LEU A 24 -29.17 14.05 -2.07
N ASP A 25 -28.49 13.11 -2.72
CA ASP A 25 -27.37 12.39 -2.14
C ASP A 25 -26.15 13.33 -2.02
N ILE A 26 -25.74 13.60 -0.78
CA ILE A 26 -24.59 14.46 -0.44
C ILE A 26 -23.36 13.67 0.00
N ARG A 27 -23.36 12.35 -0.16
CA ARG A 27 -22.19 11.53 0.18
C ARG A 27 -20.99 11.94 -0.67
N PRO A 28 -19.77 11.81 -0.14
CA PRO A 28 -18.56 12.16 -0.88
C PRO A 28 -18.52 11.37 -2.20
N PRO A 29 -18.32 12.05 -3.36
CA PRO A 29 -18.15 11.36 -4.62
C PRO A 29 -16.95 10.42 -4.55
N ALA A 30 -17.14 9.16 -4.93
CA ALA A 30 -16.06 8.19 -4.91
C ALA A 30 -14.96 8.60 -5.92
N GLN A 31 -13.70 8.49 -5.50
CA GLN A 31 -12.55 8.69 -6.36
C GLN A 31 -11.81 7.37 -6.57
N PRO A 32 -11.42 7.03 -7.81
CA PRO A 32 -10.63 5.84 -8.05
C PRO A 32 -9.22 6.01 -7.45
N LEU A 33 -8.81 5.00 -6.69
CA LEU A 33 -7.56 4.99 -5.93
C LEU A 33 -6.42 4.41 -6.76
N ALA A 34 -5.31 5.15 -6.84
CA ALA A 34 -4.06 4.68 -7.45
C ALA A 34 -3.11 4.13 -6.37
N LEU A 35 -3.32 2.87 -5.95
CA LEU A 35 -2.50 2.27 -4.89
C LEU A 35 -1.16 1.72 -5.40
N VAL A 36 -1.10 1.38 -6.68
CA VAL A 36 0.13 0.93 -7.34
C VAL A 36 1.06 2.12 -7.56
N SER A 37 2.34 1.97 -7.22
CA SER A 37 3.36 3.02 -7.43
C SER A 37 3.41 3.46 -8.90
N GLY A 38 3.47 4.77 -9.14
CA GLY A 38 3.48 5.36 -10.48
C GLY A 38 2.15 5.28 -11.23
N ALA A 39 1.08 4.75 -10.63
CA ALA A 39 -0.22 4.66 -11.28
C ALA A 39 -0.99 5.99 -11.24
N ARG A 40 -1.89 6.17 -12.22
CA ARG A 40 -2.78 7.33 -12.32
C ARG A 40 -4.20 6.86 -12.50
N THR A 41 -5.14 7.58 -11.92
CA THR A 41 -6.57 7.30 -12.09
C THR A 41 -7.27 8.39 -12.87
N GLN A 42 -8.25 7.98 -13.66
CA GLN A 42 -9.16 8.85 -14.37
C GLN A 42 -10.57 8.28 -14.28
N PHE A 43 -11.58 9.15 -14.23
CA PHE A 43 -12.97 8.76 -14.33
C PHE A 43 -13.67 9.60 -15.40
N SER A 44 -14.46 8.97 -16.26
CA SER A 44 -15.27 9.65 -17.27
C SER A 44 -16.55 8.88 -17.56
N GLY A 45 -17.70 9.53 -17.35
CA GLY A 45 -19.02 8.94 -17.62
C GLY A 45 -19.35 7.76 -16.71
N ASP A 46 -19.26 6.55 -17.25
CA ASP A 46 -19.51 5.26 -16.58
C ASP A 46 -18.22 4.43 -16.39
N THR A 47 -17.08 5.01 -16.79
CA THR A 47 -15.83 4.29 -16.96
C THR A 47 -14.74 4.84 -16.03
N ALA A 48 -14.22 3.97 -15.17
CA ALA A 48 -13.05 4.21 -14.36
C ALA A 48 -11.82 3.61 -15.05
N THR A 49 -10.72 4.36 -15.08
CA THR A 49 -9.46 3.95 -15.71
C THR A 49 -8.30 4.09 -14.73
N LEU A 50 -7.49 3.04 -14.61
CA LEU A 50 -6.23 3.03 -13.88
C LEU A 50 -5.09 2.80 -14.88
N LEU A 51 -4.25 3.81 -15.05
CA LEU A 51 -3.06 3.75 -15.89
C LEU A 51 -1.88 3.30 -15.01
N VAL A 52 -1.18 2.26 -15.43
CA VAL A 52 -0.03 1.69 -14.72
C VAL A 52 1.20 1.75 -15.60
N GLU A 53 2.29 2.27 -15.05
CA GLU A 53 3.61 2.31 -15.68
C GLU A 53 4.29 0.94 -15.47
N ASN A 54 4.02 -0.02 -16.35
CA ASN A 54 4.66 -1.34 -16.27
C ASN A 54 5.47 -1.63 -17.55
N GLY A 55 6.79 -1.76 -17.41
CA GLY A 55 7.71 -2.19 -18.48
C GLY A 55 7.58 -3.67 -18.87
N ARG A 56 6.66 -4.43 -18.26
CA ARG A 56 6.34 -5.83 -18.58
C ARG A 56 4.84 -6.02 -18.77
N SER A 57 4.36 -5.57 -19.93
CA SER A 57 2.96 -5.48 -20.35
C SER A 57 2.17 -6.81 -20.39
N SER A 58 2.81 -7.97 -20.32
CA SER A 58 2.12 -9.26 -20.49
C SER A 58 1.51 -9.84 -19.21
N THR A 59 1.82 -9.29 -18.03
CA THR A 59 1.44 -9.91 -16.73
C THR A 59 0.27 -9.25 -16.02
N LEU A 60 -0.12 -8.04 -16.40
CA LEU A 60 -1.17 -7.29 -15.70
C LEU A 60 -2.56 -7.90 -15.90
N TRP A 61 -2.89 -8.35 -17.11
CA TRP A 61 -4.19 -8.97 -17.38
C TRP A 61 -4.46 -10.21 -16.50
N PRO A 62 -3.55 -11.20 -16.43
CA PRO A 62 -3.70 -12.32 -15.50
C PRO A 62 -3.85 -11.90 -14.03
N GLN A 63 -3.14 -10.84 -13.59
CA GLN A 63 -3.28 -10.32 -12.22
C GLN A 63 -4.66 -9.74 -11.97
N VAL A 64 -5.19 -8.94 -12.89
CA VAL A 64 -6.57 -8.40 -12.79
C VAL A 64 -7.56 -9.55 -12.69
N VAL A 65 -7.44 -10.57 -13.54
CA VAL A 65 -8.34 -11.73 -13.48
C VAL A 65 -8.22 -12.48 -12.16
N SER A 66 -7.00 -12.68 -11.66
CA SER A 66 -6.76 -13.30 -10.34
C SER A 66 -7.46 -12.54 -9.21
N VAL A 67 -7.43 -11.20 -9.23
CA VAL A 67 -8.13 -10.37 -8.23
C VAL A 67 -9.64 -10.60 -8.29
N ILE A 68 -10.23 -10.61 -9.48
CA ILE A 68 -11.68 -10.85 -9.66
C ILE A 68 -12.07 -12.24 -9.17
N GLN A 69 -11.26 -13.25 -9.48
CA GLN A 69 -11.48 -14.63 -9.03
C GLN A 69 -11.31 -14.77 -7.51
N ALA A 70 -10.30 -14.14 -6.91
CA ALA A 70 -10.09 -14.15 -5.46
C ALA A 70 -11.22 -13.47 -4.68
N LYS A 71 -11.93 -12.53 -5.32
CA LYS A 71 -13.15 -11.90 -4.78
C LYS A 71 -14.42 -12.71 -5.04
N ASN A 72 -14.33 -13.84 -5.73
CA ASN A 72 -15.45 -14.70 -6.11
C ASN A 72 -16.54 -13.97 -6.91
N TYR A 73 -16.15 -12.99 -7.73
CA TYR A 73 -17.12 -12.34 -8.62
C TYR A 73 -17.45 -13.24 -9.81
N PRO A 74 -18.74 -13.42 -10.14
CA PRO A 74 -19.15 -14.30 -11.24
C PRO A 74 -18.71 -13.72 -12.59
N ILE A 75 -18.15 -14.57 -13.44
CA ILE A 75 -17.69 -14.20 -14.78
C ILE A 75 -18.64 -14.83 -15.81
N GLU A 76 -19.36 -14.00 -16.54
CA GLU A 76 -20.27 -14.43 -17.61
C GLU A 76 -19.49 -14.76 -18.88
N LYS A 77 -18.51 -13.91 -19.23
CA LYS A 77 -17.68 -14.08 -20.42
C LYS A 77 -16.26 -13.62 -20.15
N ARG A 78 -15.28 -14.39 -20.63
CA ARG A 78 -13.86 -14.04 -20.56
C ARG A 78 -13.21 -14.30 -21.92
N ASP A 79 -12.44 -13.34 -22.38
CA ASP A 79 -11.60 -13.44 -23.57
C ASP A 79 -10.19 -12.96 -23.22
N ASP A 80 -9.28 -13.92 -23.06
CA ASP A 80 -7.89 -13.66 -22.73
C ASP A 80 -7.08 -13.11 -23.92
N ALA A 81 -7.52 -13.35 -25.15
CA ALA A 81 -6.83 -12.86 -26.34
C ALA A 81 -7.03 -11.35 -26.51
N SER A 82 -8.25 -10.86 -26.26
CA SER A 82 -8.56 -9.42 -26.27
C SER A 82 -8.41 -8.74 -24.89
N GLN A 83 -7.99 -9.49 -23.87
CA GLN A 83 -7.80 -9.02 -22.49
C GLN A 83 -9.05 -8.31 -21.95
N THR A 84 -10.21 -8.95 -22.12
CA THR A 84 -11.49 -8.43 -21.63
C THR A 84 -12.30 -9.51 -20.92
N LEU A 85 -13.00 -9.10 -19.86
CA LEU A 85 -13.96 -9.94 -19.16
C LEU A 85 -15.25 -9.16 -18.90
N THR A 86 -16.36 -9.87 -18.94
CA THR A 86 -17.66 -9.39 -18.51
C THR A 86 -18.11 -10.21 -17.32
N THR A 87 -18.43 -9.49 -16.24
CA THR A 87 -18.97 -10.08 -15.01
C THR A 87 -20.48 -10.25 -15.12
N ASP A 88 -21.01 -11.23 -14.40
CA ASP A 88 -22.42 -11.25 -14.06
C ASP A 88 -22.67 -10.27 -12.89
N TRP A 89 -23.87 -10.27 -12.30
CA TRP A 89 -24.23 -9.38 -11.20
C TRP A 89 -23.29 -9.51 -10.01
N VAL A 90 -22.61 -8.41 -9.69
CA VAL A 90 -21.82 -8.23 -8.47
C VAL A 90 -22.65 -7.47 -7.46
N ASN A 91 -22.89 -8.09 -6.30
CA ASN A 91 -23.62 -7.47 -5.19
C ASN A 91 -22.67 -6.63 -4.35
N TRP A 92 -23.01 -5.36 -4.15
CA TRP A 92 -22.34 -4.52 -3.17
C TRP A 92 -23.06 -4.60 -1.83
N ASN A 93 -22.30 -4.59 -0.75
CA ASN A 93 -22.83 -4.54 0.60
C ASN A 93 -22.21 -3.35 1.34
N ARG A 94 -22.91 -2.21 1.30
CA ARG A 94 -22.48 -0.97 1.93
C ARG A 94 -23.36 -0.64 3.13
N LEU A 95 -22.73 -0.19 4.21
CA LEU A 95 -23.42 0.17 5.46
C LEU A 95 -24.05 1.57 5.42
N ASP A 96 -23.64 2.42 4.48
CA ASP A 96 -24.16 3.77 4.28
C ASP A 96 -25.35 3.80 3.31
N GLU A 97 -25.95 2.65 3.01
CA GLU A 97 -27.08 2.49 2.09
C GLU A 97 -28.13 1.55 2.66
N ASP A 98 -29.39 1.96 2.58
CA ASP A 98 -30.53 1.15 2.99
C ASP A 98 -30.80 0.00 1.99
N GLU A 99 -30.68 0.31 0.69
CA GLU A 99 -30.95 -0.61 -0.41
C GLU A 99 -29.67 -0.87 -1.20
N GLN A 100 -29.29 -2.14 -1.28
CA GLN A 100 -28.05 -2.57 -1.90
C GLN A 100 -28.10 -2.51 -3.42
N TYR A 101 -26.94 -2.24 -4.02
CA TYR A 101 -26.77 -2.17 -5.46
C TYR A 101 -26.14 -3.43 -6.02
N ARG A 102 -26.48 -3.71 -7.28
CA ARG A 102 -25.88 -4.76 -8.08
C ARG A 102 -25.37 -4.16 -9.38
N GLY A 103 -24.14 -4.49 -9.74
CA GLY A 103 -23.50 -3.98 -10.95
C GLY A 103 -23.04 -5.11 -11.85
N ARG A 104 -23.19 -4.93 -13.17
CA ARG A 104 -22.50 -5.73 -14.20
C ARG A 104 -21.39 -4.90 -14.81
N TYR A 105 -20.21 -5.48 -14.91
CA TYR A 105 -19.01 -4.76 -15.32
C TYR A 105 -18.34 -5.42 -16.49
N GLN A 106 -17.87 -4.60 -17.43
CA GLN A 106 -16.89 -5.00 -18.41
C GLN A 106 -15.52 -4.45 -17.98
N ILE A 107 -14.58 -5.35 -17.77
CA ILE A 107 -13.22 -5.03 -17.35
C ILE A 107 -12.31 -5.37 -18.53
N SER A 108 -11.37 -4.48 -18.85
CA SER A 108 -10.39 -4.73 -19.90
C SER A 108 -9.04 -4.13 -19.55
N VAL A 109 -7.97 -4.72 -20.09
CA VAL A 109 -6.63 -4.17 -20.02
C VAL A 109 -6.19 -3.85 -21.43
N LYS A 110 -5.88 -2.58 -21.70
CA LYS A 110 -5.46 -2.12 -23.02
C LYS A 110 -4.13 -1.39 -22.94
N PRO A 111 -3.22 -1.59 -23.90
CA PRO A 111 -2.02 -0.78 -24.00
C PRO A 111 -2.41 0.67 -24.36
N GLN A 112 -1.81 1.65 -23.69
CA GLN A 112 -1.98 3.07 -23.94
C GLN A 112 -0.60 3.74 -23.95
N GLY A 113 0.00 3.83 -25.14
CA GLY A 113 1.38 4.28 -25.29
C GLY A 113 2.34 3.33 -24.58
N TYR A 114 3.13 3.86 -23.64
CA TYR A 114 4.06 3.08 -22.81
C TYR A 114 3.41 2.50 -21.54
N GLN A 115 2.17 2.89 -21.24
CA GLN A 115 1.42 2.46 -20.06
C GLN A 115 0.39 1.38 -20.41
N GLN A 116 -0.14 0.72 -19.40
CA GLN A 116 -1.34 -0.12 -19.53
C GLN A 116 -2.51 0.51 -18.80
N ALA A 117 -3.67 0.56 -19.46
CA ALA A 117 -4.91 1.06 -18.92
C ALA A 117 -5.80 -0.12 -18.51
N VAL A 118 -5.99 -0.29 -17.20
CA VAL A 118 -7.06 -1.12 -16.65
C VAL A 118 -8.33 -0.28 -16.69
N THR A 119 -9.33 -0.74 -17.43
CA THR A 119 -10.58 -0.01 -17.64
C THR A 119 -11.73 -0.82 -17.05
N VAL A 120 -12.54 -0.18 -16.22
CA VAL A 120 -13.77 -0.74 -15.64
C VAL A 120 -14.93 0.08 -16.18
N LYS A 121 -15.77 -0.56 -16.99
CA LYS A 121 -17.00 0.02 -17.49
C LYS A 121 -18.19 -0.61 -16.79
N LEU A 122 -19.05 0.22 -16.20
CA LEU A 122 -20.32 -0.22 -15.62
C LEU A 122 -21.36 -0.41 -16.73
N VAL A 123 -21.73 -1.65 -17.01
CA VAL A 123 -22.66 -2.04 -18.10
C VAL A 123 -24.10 -1.88 -17.67
N ASN A 124 -24.43 -2.39 -16.48
CA ASN A 124 -25.74 -2.25 -15.87
C ASN A 124 -25.59 -1.99 -14.38
N LEU A 125 -26.48 -1.17 -13.84
CA LEU A 125 -26.59 -0.90 -12.42
C LEU A 125 -28.05 -1.05 -12.00
N GLU A 126 -28.27 -1.81 -10.93
CA GLU A 126 -29.58 -1.99 -10.32
C GLU A 126 -29.53 -1.70 -8.84
N GLN A 127 -30.61 -1.12 -8.31
CA GLN A 127 -30.88 -0.99 -6.88
C GLN A 127 -32.23 -1.62 -6.60
N ALA A 128 -32.29 -2.57 -5.66
CA ALA A 128 -33.52 -3.29 -5.32
C ALA A 128 -34.29 -3.86 -6.56
N GLY A 129 -33.56 -4.28 -7.59
CA GLY A 129 -34.12 -4.83 -8.84
C GLY A 129 -34.66 -3.80 -9.83
N LYS A 130 -34.43 -2.51 -9.60
CA LYS A 130 -34.76 -1.43 -10.55
C LYS A 130 -33.47 -0.90 -11.19
N PRO A 131 -33.44 -0.69 -12.51
CA PRO A 131 -32.28 -0.10 -13.17
C PRO A 131 -32.06 1.34 -12.68
N VAL A 132 -30.81 1.68 -12.40
CA VAL A 132 -30.37 3.00 -11.94
C VAL A 132 -29.39 3.61 -12.93
N ALA A 133 -29.54 4.90 -13.22
CA ALA A 133 -28.71 5.63 -14.17
C ALA A 133 -28.33 7.04 -13.71
N ASP A 134 -28.44 7.34 -12.41
CA ASP A 134 -28.00 8.62 -11.89
C ASP A 134 -26.46 8.71 -11.86
N ALA A 135 -25.93 9.91 -12.12
CA ALA A 135 -24.50 10.10 -12.31
C ALA A 135 -23.67 9.76 -11.05
N ALA A 136 -24.21 10.02 -9.85
CA ALA A 136 -23.50 9.78 -8.60
C ALA A 136 -23.34 8.27 -8.35
N SER A 137 -24.40 7.48 -8.55
CA SER A 137 -24.35 6.03 -8.42
C SER A 137 -23.46 5.41 -9.49
N LEU A 138 -23.56 5.84 -10.75
CA LEU A 138 -22.69 5.36 -11.83
C LEU A 138 -21.20 5.58 -11.49
N GLN A 139 -20.86 6.77 -11.01
CA GLN A 139 -19.52 7.08 -10.55
C GLN A 139 -19.09 6.23 -9.36
N ARG A 140 -19.95 6.11 -8.35
CA ARG A 140 -19.65 5.35 -7.14
C ARG A 140 -19.36 3.89 -7.46
N TYR A 141 -20.26 3.19 -8.13
CA TYR A 141 -20.10 1.74 -8.34
C TYR A 141 -19.09 1.36 -9.42
N SER A 142 -18.82 2.24 -10.38
CA SER A 142 -17.69 2.07 -11.29
C SER A 142 -16.36 2.23 -10.52
N THR A 143 -16.30 3.21 -9.62
CA THR A 143 -15.14 3.45 -8.76
C THR A 143 -14.93 2.36 -7.71
N GLU A 144 -15.98 1.82 -7.11
CA GLU A 144 -15.90 0.71 -6.15
C GLU A 144 -15.23 -0.52 -6.79
N MET A 145 -15.67 -0.90 -7.98
CA MET A 145 -15.04 -2.00 -8.72
C MET A 145 -13.58 -1.68 -9.07
N MET A 146 -13.27 -0.44 -9.49
CA MET A 146 -11.89 -0.02 -9.74
C MET A 146 -11.02 -0.10 -8.47
N ASN A 147 -11.54 0.32 -7.33
CA ASN A 147 -10.83 0.30 -6.05
C ASN A 147 -10.56 -1.14 -5.58
N VAL A 148 -11.50 -2.06 -5.81
CA VAL A 148 -11.28 -3.49 -5.56
C VAL A 148 -10.13 -4.03 -6.39
N ILE A 149 -10.06 -3.68 -7.68
CA ILE A 149 -8.98 -4.11 -8.56
C ILE A 149 -7.66 -3.48 -8.11
N SER A 150 -7.63 -2.17 -7.88
CA SER A 150 -6.45 -1.43 -7.43
C SER A 150 -5.87 -2.01 -6.13
N ALA A 151 -6.71 -2.26 -5.12
CA ALA A 151 -6.28 -2.86 -3.86
C ALA A 151 -5.82 -4.32 -4.02
N GLY A 152 -6.45 -5.08 -4.92
CA GLY A 152 -6.02 -6.44 -5.21
C GLY A 152 -4.66 -6.50 -5.92
N LEU A 153 -4.38 -5.56 -6.81
CA LEU A 153 -3.08 -5.43 -7.49
C LEU A 153 -1.99 -5.04 -6.49
N ASP A 154 -2.25 -4.05 -5.62
CA ASP A 154 -1.33 -3.67 -4.55
C ASP A 154 -1.04 -4.83 -3.59
N LYS A 155 -2.08 -5.55 -3.17
CA LYS A 155 -1.94 -6.76 -2.36
C LYS A 155 -1.09 -7.81 -3.05
N THR A 156 -1.32 -8.08 -4.34
CA THR A 156 -0.56 -9.07 -5.11
C THR A 156 0.91 -8.68 -5.21
N ALA A 157 1.21 -7.39 -5.45
CA ALA A 157 2.58 -6.89 -5.48
C ALA A 157 3.25 -7.02 -4.12
N THR A 158 2.55 -6.64 -3.04
CA THR A 158 3.04 -6.75 -1.66
C THR A 158 3.27 -8.21 -1.25
N ASP A 159 2.34 -9.12 -1.56
CA ASP A 159 2.46 -10.54 -1.26
C ASP A 159 3.58 -11.20 -2.07
N ALA A 160 3.75 -10.83 -3.34
CA ALA A 160 4.85 -11.31 -4.18
C ALA A 160 6.21 -10.83 -3.66
N ALA A 161 6.32 -9.55 -3.26
CA ALA A 161 7.50 -9.00 -2.62
C ALA A 161 7.79 -9.76 -1.30
N ASN A 162 6.78 -9.93 -0.45
CA ASN A 162 6.90 -10.68 0.81
C ASN A 162 7.30 -12.14 0.58
N ALA A 163 6.78 -12.82 -0.45
CA ALA A 163 7.09 -14.22 -0.75
C ALA A 163 8.49 -14.38 -1.35
N ALA A 164 8.88 -13.54 -2.32
CA ALA A 164 10.25 -13.49 -2.84
C ALA A 164 11.24 -13.19 -1.72
N GLN A 165 10.84 -12.30 -0.82
CA GLN A 165 11.64 -11.92 0.32
C GLN A 165 11.68 -13.03 1.38
N ASN A 166 10.60 -13.76 1.65
CA ASN A 166 10.61 -14.91 2.55
C ASN A 166 11.44 -16.08 1.99
N ARG A 167 11.47 -16.27 0.67
CA ARG A 167 12.38 -17.22 0.01
C ARG A 167 13.84 -16.77 0.06
N SER A 168 14.09 -15.46 -0.01
CA SER A 168 15.43 -14.86 0.12
C SER A 168 15.87 -14.72 1.58
N ALA A 169 14.92 -14.76 2.52
CA ALA A 169 15.14 -14.66 3.96
C ALA A 169 15.58 -15.97 4.60
N ALA A 170 16.14 -16.89 3.81
CA ALA A 170 17.05 -17.88 4.36
C ALA A 170 18.29 -17.19 4.97
N THR A 171 18.69 -16.03 4.42
CA THR A 171 19.77 -15.19 4.99
C THR A 171 19.51 -13.70 4.78
N MET A 172 19.35 -12.91 5.84
CA MET A 172 19.50 -11.46 5.78
C MET A 172 20.96 -11.09 5.98
N ASP A 173 21.54 -10.49 4.95
CA ASP A 173 22.91 -9.98 5.01
C ASP A 173 22.92 -8.59 5.64
N VAL A 174 23.82 -8.40 6.60
CA VAL A 174 24.06 -7.15 7.30
C VAL A 174 25.45 -6.66 6.90
N GLN A 175 25.55 -5.41 6.51
CA GLN A 175 26.80 -4.77 6.12
C GLN A 175 26.99 -3.48 6.90
N SER A 176 28.23 -3.14 7.23
CA SER A 176 28.55 -1.81 7.72
C SER A 176 28.53 -0.82 6.55
N ALA A 177 27.99 0.37 6.80
CA ALA A 177 27.98 1.48 5.85
C ALA A 177 28.09 2.81 6.63
N ALA A 178 28.16 3.90 5.87
CA ALA A 178 28.01 5.25 6.40
C ALA A 178 26.82 5.91 5.69
N ASP A 179 26.09 6.75 6.42
CA ASP A 179 25.05 7.59 5.82
C ASP A 179 25.66 8.74 4.99
N ASP A 180 24.81 9.54 4.36
CA ASP A 180 25.24 10.68 3.52
C ASP A 180 26.04 11.75 4.30
N THR A 181 26.02 11.71 5.63
CA THR A 181 26.78 12.59 6.52
C THR A 181 28.06 11.94 7.06
N GLY A 182 28.34 10.70 6.68
CA GLY A 182 29.51 9.94 7.12
C GLY A 182 29.33 9.27 8.49
N LEU A 183 28.12 9.25 9.06
CA LEU A 183 27.87 8.59 10.34
C LEU A 183 27.66 7.09 10.15
N PRO A 184 28.19 6.24 11.06
CA PRO A 184 28.09 4.79 10.94
C PRO A 184 26.64 4.31 10.99
N MET A 185 26.30 3.36 10.11
CA MET A 185 25.01 2.65 10.13
C MET A 185 25.19 1.21 9.65
N LEU A 186 24.21 0.36 9.96
CA LEU A 186 24.10 -0.97 9.34
C LEU A 186 23.15 -0.89 8.16
N VAL A 187 23.46 -1.63 7.10
CA VAL A 187 22.55 -1.84 5.97
C VAL A 187 22.14 -3.30 5.96
N VAL A 188 20.84 -3.54 6.14
CA VAL A 188 20.24 -4.87 6.12
C VAL A 188 19.61 -5.14 4.77
N ARG A 189 19.84 -6.33 4.23
CA ARG A 189 19.25 -6.78 2.97
C ARG A 189 17.77 -7.13 3.13
N GLY A 190 16.92 -6.13 3.01
CA GLY A 190 15.48 -6.27 2.85
C GLY A 190 14.76 -4.92 2.83
N PRO A 191 13.59 -4.82 2.19
CA PRO A 191 12.79 -3.61 2.17
C PRO A 191 12.33 -3.22 3.57
N PHE A 192 12.04 -1.92 3.77
CA PHE A 192 11.67 -1.36 5.09
C PHE A 192 10.61 -2.18 5.82
N ASN A 193 9.51 -2.54 5.15
CA ASN A 193 8.39 -3.24 5.76
C ASN A 193 8.78 -4.60 6.37
N LEU A 194 9.68 -5.32 5.71
CA LEU A 194 10.12 -6.62 6.17
C LEU A 194 11.11 -6.49 7.32
N VAL A 195 12.13 -5.63 7.15
CA VAL A 195 13.12 -5.41 8.22
C VAL A 195 12.38 -4.93 9.46
N TRP A 196 11.46 -3.97 9.32
CA TRP A 196 10.62 -3.48 10.41
C TRP A 196 9.82 -4.60 11.10
N GLN A 197 9.25 -5.54 10.36
CA GLN A 197 8.47 -6.64 10.92
C GLN A 197 9.34 -7.65 11.70
N ARG A 198 10.58 -7.92 11.25
CA ARG A 198 11.47 -8.91 11.87
C ARG A 198 12.39 -8.33 12.94
N LEU A 199 12.65 -7.03 12.89
CA LEU A 199 13.60 -6.34 13.74
C LEU A 199 13.31 -6.53 15.24
N PRO A 200 12.07 -6.50 15.76
CA PRO A 200 11.81 -6.76 17.18
C PRO A 200 12.31 -8.13 17.66
N ALA A 201 12.10 -9.18 16.86
CA ALA A 201 12.56 -10.53 17.20
C ALA A 201 14.09 -10.66 17.12
N ALA A 202 14.74 -9.97 16.18
CA ALA A 202 16.20 -9.91 16.11
C ALA A 202 16.79 -9.12 17.28
N LEU A 203 16.17 -8.00 17.67
CA LEU A 203 16.57 -7.16 18.79
C LEU A 203 16.52 -7.92 20.12
N GLU A 204 15.47 -8.73 20.34
CA GLU A 204 15.33 -9.54 21.55
C GLU A 204 16.49 -10.53 21.71
N LYS A 205 16.95 -11.15 20.61
CA LYS A 205 18.09 -12.09 20.60
C LYS A 205 19.44 -11.44 20.93
N VAL A 206 19.55 -10.12 20.81
CA VAL A 206 20.78 -9.36 21.08
C VAL A 206 20.71 -8.57 22.39
N GLY A 207 19.70 -8.87 23.23
CA GLY A 207 19.53 -8.20 24.53
C GLY A 207 18.93 -6.79 24.44
N MET A 208 18.29 -6.44 23.31
CA MET A 208 17.60 -5.17 23.12
C MET A 208 16.08 -5.38 23.19
N LYS A 209 15.46 -4.94 24.29
CA LYS A 209 14.00 -5.02 24.45
C LYS A 209 13.34 -3.79 23.86
N VAL A 210 12.43 -3.97 22.90
CA VAL A 210 11.64 -2.88 22.32
C VAL A 210 10.67 -2.31 23.36
N THR A 211 10.73 -0.99 23.57
CA THR A 211 9.86 -0.24 24.50
C THR A 211 8.86 0.64 23.76
N ASP A 212 9.23 1.16 22.59
CA ASP A 212 8.35 1.93 21.71
C ASP A 212 8.68 1.65 20.24
N SER A 213 7.68 1.75 19.37
CA SER A 213 7.79 1.44 17.94
C SER A 213 6.83 2.30 17.13
N THR A 214 7.37 3.24 16.34
CA THR A 214 6.60 4.13 15.48
C THR A 214 7.02 3.94 14.02
N ARG A 215 6.26 3.12 13.28
CA ARG A 215 6.56 2.76 11.88
C ARG A 215 6.58 3.96 10.94
N SER A 216 5.65 4.90 11.09
CA SER A 216 5.57 6.10 10.23
C SER A 216 6.77 7.04 10.39
N GLN A 217 7.53 6.90 11.47
CA GLN A 217 8.76 7.66 11.72
C GLN A 217 10.02 6.81 11.53
N GLY A 218 9.88 5.52 11.22
CA GLY A 218 11.02 4.59 11.19
C GLY A 218 11.77 4.52 12.53
N SER A 219 11.11 4.79 13.66
CA SER A 219 11.78 4.96 14.95
C SER A 219 11.38 3.87 15.95
N MET A 220 12.35 3.19 16.55
CA MET A 220 12.15 2.29 17.69
C MET A 220 12.96 2.75 18.90
N ALA A 221 12.37 2.68 20.08
CA ALA A 221 13.10 2.81 21.35
C ALA A 221 13.36 1.42 21.90
N VAL A 222 14.58 1.18 22.38
CA VAL A 222 15.00 -0.11 22.93
C VAL A 222 15.76 0.08 24.23
N THR A 223 15.54 -0.80 25.20
CA THR A 223 16.38 -0.90 26.39
C THR A 223 17.37 -2.04 26.19
N TYR A 224 18.66 -1.72 26.13
CA TYR A 224 19.74 -2.68 25.94
C TYR A 224 20.33 -3.14 27.28
N LYS A 225 20.47 -4.46 27.41
CA LYS A 225 21.23 -5.12 28.47
C LYS A 225 22.19 -6.12 27.84
N PRO A 226 23.50 -6.04 28.14
CA PRO A 226 24.47 -7.04 27.67
C PRO A 226 24.04 -8.45 28.06
N LEU A 227 24.18 -9.39 27.12
CA LEU A 227 23.96 -10.81 27.36
C LEU A 227 25.15 -11.43 28.10
N SER A 228 24.98 -12.65 28.60
CA SER A 228 26.10 -13.40 29.16
C SER A 228 27.05 -13.93 28.07
N ASP A 229 28.29 -14.23 28.42
CA ASP A 229 29.28 -14.83 27.48
C ASP A 229 28.80 -16.16 26.88
N SER A 230 27.94 -16.91 27.58
CA SER A 230 27.30 -18.11 27.02
C SER A 230 26.26 -17.77 25.96
N ASP A 231 25.41 -16.78 26.21
CA ASP A 231 24.34 -16.38 25.29
C ASP A 231 24.92 -15.78 23.99
N TRP A 232 26.00 -15.00 24.10
CA TRP A 232 26.74 -14.49 22.94
C TRP A 232 27.32 -15.63 22.08
N ARG A 233 27.94 -16.63 22.73
CA ARG A 233 28.44 -17.83 22.04
C ARG A 233 27.33 -18.63 21.39
N ASP A 234 26.19 -18.79 22.07
CA ASP A 234 25.04 -19.46 21.50
C ASP A 234 24.55 -18.73 20.27
N LEU A 235 24.41 -17.39 20.31
CA LEU A 235 24.09 -16.55 19.16
C LEU A 235 25.11 -16.71 18.01
N GLY A 236 26.38 -17.00 18.32
CA GLY A 236 27.46 -17.12 17.34
C GLY A 236 28.17 -15.79 17.05
N ALA A 237 28.11 -14.85 17.99
CA ALA A 237 28.72 -13.53 17.89
C ALA A 237 29.46 -13.16 19.19
N SER A 238 30.33 -12.16 19.11
CA SER A 238 31.04 -11.61 20.28
C SER A 238 30.29 -10.41 20.85
N ASP A 239 30.51 -10.11 22.13
CA ASP A 239 29.98 -8.91 22.78
C ASP A 239 30.44 -7.65 22.00
N PRO A 240 29.52 -6.80 21.53
CA PRO A 240 29.86 -5.59 20.78
C PRO A 240 30.39 -4.44 21.66
N GLY A 241 30.43 -4.60 23.00
CA GLY A 241 30.99 -3.62 23.92
C GLY A 241 30.15 -2.35 24.06
N LEU A 242 28.82 -2.48 23.94
CA LEU A 242 27.88 -1.38 24.19
C LEU A 242 27.60 -1.25 25.70
N ALA A 243 27.40 -0.02 26.17
CA ALA A 243 26.95 0.22 27.54
C ALA A 243 25.46 -0.11 27.67
N SER A 244 25.03 -0.67 28.81
CA SER A 244 23.59 -0.84 29.07
C SER A 244 22.89 0.52 29.15
N GLY A 245 21.69 0.62 28.58
CA GLY A 245 20.90 1.85 28.60
C GLY A 245 19.77 1.85 27.58
N ASP A 246 19.09 2.99 27.47
CA ASP A 246 18.03 3.20 26.49
C ASP A 246 18.59 3.79 25.21
N TYR A 247 18.42 3.07 24.10
CA TYR A 247 18.89 3.44 22.77
C TYR A 247 17.70 3.79 21.88
N LYS A 248 17.95 4.68 20.91
CA LYS A 248 17.02 4.97 19.83
C LYS A 248 17.56 4.39 18.54
N LEU A 249 16.72 3.65 17.83
CA LEU A 249 17.02 3.07 16.53
C LEU A 249 16.23 3.83 15.45
N GLN A 250 16.94 4.29 14.42
CA GLN A 250 16.35 4.83 13.19
C GLN A 250 16.45 3.80 12.08
N VAL A 251 15.33 3.56 11.39
CA VAL A 251 15.19 2.61 10.29
C VAL A 251 14.79 3.38 9.03
N GLY A 252 15.63 3.37 8.01
CA GLY A 252 15.37 4.02 6.72
C GLY A 252 15.04 3.02 5.63
N ASP A 253 14.23 3.46 4.65
CA ASP A 253 13.91 2.70 3.45
C ASP A 253 14.93 2.99 2.33
N LEU A 254 15.58 1.93 1.83
CA LEU A 254 16.52 1.98 0.71
C LEU A 254 16.03 1.05 -0.42
N ASP A 255 14.71 1.02 -0.65
CA ASP A 255 14.02 0.19 -1.64
C ASP A 255 14.18 -1.32 -1.35
N ASN A 256 15.24 -1.96 -1.83
CA ASN A 256 15.51 -3.37 -1.57
C ASN A 256 16.36 -3.63 -0.31
N ARG A 257 16.74 -2.57 0.41
CA ARG A 257 17.55 -2.58 1.63
C ARG A 257 16.92 -1.66 2.68
N SER A 258 17.37 -1.80 3.93
CA SER A 258 17.01 -0.87 5.01
C SER A 258 18.25 -0.43 5.75
N SER A 259 18.33 0.85 6.13
CA SER A 259 19.36 1.34 7.03
C SER A 259 18.92 1.18 8.48
N LEU A 260 19.86 0.88 9.37
CA LEU A 260 19.67 0.82 10.82
C LEU A 260 20.76 1.68 11.48
N GLN A 261 20.36 2.77 12.13
CA GLN A 261 21.27 3.66 12.84
C GLN A 261 20.93 3.70 14.33
N PHE A 262 21.91 3.42 15.18
CA PHE A 262 21.77 3.36 16.63
C PHE A 262 22.27 4.66 17.26
N ILE A 263 21.43 5.23 18.11
CA ILE A 263 21.69 6.45 18.85
C ILE A 263 21.70 6.10 20.34
N ASP A 264 22.78 6.46 21.01
CA ASP A 264 23.02 6.20 22.43
C ASP A 264 22.08 7.00 23.34
N PRO A 265 22.03 6.69 24.65
CA PRO A 265 21.18 7.41 25.61
C PRO A 265 21.51 8.92 25.72
N LYS A 266 22.67 9.35 25.23
CA LYS A 266 23.11 10.76 25.23
C LYS A 266 22.81 11.46 23.90
N GLY A 267 22.21 10.78 22.92
CA GLY A 267 21.86 11.33 21.62
C GLY A 267 22.96 11.26 20.56
N HIS A 268 24.06 10.52 20.81
CA HIS A 268 25.15 10.36 19.84
C HIS A 268 24.99 9.06 19.06
N THR A 269 25.35 9.06 17.78
CA THR A 269 25.49 7.82 17.01
C THR A 269 26.65 6.99 17.54
N LEU A 270 26.55 5.66 17.38
CA LEU A 270 27.65 4.76 17.72
C LEU A 270 28.93 5.08 16.94
N THR A 271 30.08 4.69 17.50
CA THR A 271 31.36 4.77 16.78
C THR A 271 31.40 3.74 15.65
N GLN A 272 32.28 3.95 14.66
CA GLN A 272 32.49 2.98 13.57
C GLN A 272 32.84 1.59 14.10
N SER A 273 33.70 1.51 15.12
CA SER A 273 34.11 0.24 15.73
C SER A 273 32.94 -0.52 16.38
N GLN A 274 32.04 0.18 17.08
CA GLN A 274 30.85 -0.41 17.67
C GLN A 274 29.86 -0.84 16.60
N ASN A 275 29.68 -0.02 15.55
CA ASN A 275 28.82 -0.36 14.41
C ASN A 275 29.34 -1.61 13.67
N ASP A 276 30.64 -1.70 13.41
CA ASP A 276 31.26 -2.85 12.75
C ASP A 276 31.13 -4.13 13.60
N ALA A 277 31.25 -4.02 14.93
CA ALA A 277 31.04 -5.15 15.84
C ALA A 277 29.58 -5.66 15.79
N LEU A 278 28.62 -4.76 15.63
CA LEU A 278 27.20 -5.11 15.52
C LEU A 278 26.84 -5.81 14.21
N VAL A 279 27.69 -5.75 13.16
CA VAL A 279 27.44 -6.45 11.89
C VAL A 279 27.28 -7.95 12.12
N ALA A 280 28.25 -8.59 12.79
CA ALA A 280 28.21 -10.03 13.05
C ALA A 280 27.04 -10.42 13.98
N VAL A 281 26.76 -9.57 14.97
CA VAL A 281 25.67 -9.74 15.93
C VAL A 281 24.31 -9.74 15.22
N PHE A 282 24.02 -8.73 14.39
CA PHE A 282 22.76 -8.64 13.68
C PHE A 282 22.67 -9.65 12.52
N GLN A 283 23.79 -9.96 11.86
CA GLN A 283 23.83 -11.06 10.88
C GLN A 283 23.40 -12.38 11.55
N ALA A 284 23.89 -12.69 12.74
CA ALA A 284 23.48 -13.88 13.47
C ALA A 284 22.01 -13.80 13.92
N ALA A 285 21.58 -12.65 14.46
CA ALA A 285 20.25 -12.46 15.00
C ALA A 285 19.13 -12.60 13.96
N PHE A 286 19.34 -12.09 12.73
CA PHE A 286 18.35 -12.21 11.66
C PHE A 286 18.28 -13.61 11.03
N ASN A 287 19.33 -14.43 11.19
CA ASN A 287 19.46 -15.75 10.54
C ASN A 287 19.23 -16.93 11.49
N LYS A 288 19.13 -16.67 12.79
CA LYS A 288 18.54 -17.58 13.77
C LYS A 288 17.03 -17.42 13.82
#